data_AF-A0A9Q8SP32-F1
#
_entry.id   AF-A0A9Q8SP32-F1
#
_cell.length_a   1.000
_cell.length_b   1.000
_cell.length_c   1.000
_cell.angle_alpha   90.00
_cell.angle_beta   90.00
_cell.angle_gamma   90.00
#
_symmetry.space_group_name_H-M   'P 1'
#
loop_
_entity.id
_entity.type
_entity.pdbx_description
1 polymer ?
#
loop_
_entity_poly.entity_id
_entity_poly.type
_entity_poly.pdbx_seq_one_letter_code
_entity_poly.pdbx_strand_id
1 'polypeptide(L)'
;MRLSHFTIASSLSRGLHTARSTPCPQRYFHVTTPASMPRKRTFFTSNVDLSQSTGEPTARPPRQEDDESSQLTAPKRKAVRSAGAKNSLRRVAIIAQRPAQREPGEVPAETMDVSAPTLINAVCVAEAFNMGAVLDILRAHGFDIDPYQSGFEASEVVHARGVNGGDIFVFPSGTIVTWALPPDVVTKQLLNAAETPLKPALREVEDLEYVSDPSKETSSMKGDIVVLGTKLEERDGDRLDTTLAKIAFSSGLARSTKLAVLETALTAYFESTRKIPSVLSKGSGLPLGRKFILQKTGELLSLRARLNHYSELTDSLPDIFWDSRSELGLEGYYEQVGRALDVNVRIRTLNQKMDYAQEIASVLREMSSEQHSTRLEWIIIILIAVEVVFEVRRIVLEYREEKEDGKVEP
;
A
#
# COMPACT_ATOMS: atom_id res chain seq x y z
N MET A 1 62.39 -2.56 23.47
CA MET A 1 63.08 -3.28 24.57
C MET A 1 62.03 -4.13 25.28
N ARG A 2 61.97 -5.42 24.95
CA ARG A 2 62.36 -6.59 25.78
C ARG A 2 61.29 -6.93 26.85
N LEU A 3 60.45 -7.96 26.59
CA LEU A 3 60.57 -9.39 26.98
C LEU A 3 60.01 -9.61 28.41
N SER A 4 59.26 -10.65 28.80
CA SER A 4 58.97 -11.97 28.21
C SER A 4 57.99 -12.76 29.10
N HIS A 5 57.10 -13.54 28.46
CA HIS A 5 56.69 -14.94 28.74
C HIS A 5 56.43 -15.45 30.17
N PHE A 6 55.26 -16.10 30.36
CA PHE A 6 55.24 -17.53 30.72
C PHE A 6 53.99 -18.25 30.18
N THR A 7 54.24 -19.46 29.69
CA THR A 7 53.37 -20.39 28.98
C THR A 7 53.01 -21.53 29.92
N ILE A 8 51.75 -21.99 29.96
CA ILE A 8 51.43 -23.37 30.35
C ILE A 8 50.38 -23.92 29.36
N ALA A 9 50.73 -25.06 28.77
CA ALA A 9 49.92 -25.86 27.87
C ALA A 9 49.28 -27.03 28.61
N SER A 10 48.13 -27.52 28.13
CA SER A 10 47.73 -28.92 28.26
C SER A 10 46.83 -29.36 27.10
N SER A 11 47.45 -30.19 26.27
CA SER A 11 46.97 -31.26 25.38
C SER A 11 45.46 -31.60 25.26
N LEU A 12 45.01 -31.58 23.99
CA LEU A 12 44.40 -32.67 23.21
C LEU A 12 43.32 -33.56 23.84
N SER A 13 42.12 -33.53 23.26
CA SER A 13 41.54 -34.73 22.64
C SER A 13 40.54 -34.35 21.54
N ARG A 14 40.74 -34.97 20.37
CA ARG A 14 39.87 -34.87 19.18
C ARG A 14 38.67 -35.80 19.38
N GLY A 15 37.47 -35.27 19.30
CA GLY A 15 36.23 -36.02 19.07
C GLY A 15 35.62 -35.60 17.74
N LEU A 16 35.90 -36.36 16.68
CA LEU A 16 35.21 -36.24 15.39
C LEU A 16 33.82 -36.86 15.53
N HIS A 17 32.78 -36.04 15.69
CA HIS A 17 31.40 -36.50 15.51
C HIS A 17 31.04 -36.40 14.02
N THR A 18 31.13 -37.54 13.36
CA THR A 18 30.50 -37.80 12.06
C THR A 18 28.97 -37.78 12.24
N ALA A 19 28.32 -36.70 11.83
CA ALA A 19 26.86 -36.68 11.70
C ALA A 19 26.47 -37.50 10.46
N ARG A 20 25.90 -38.67 10.73
CA ARG A 20 25.40 -39.64 9.76
C ARG A 20 24.08 -39.11 9.20
N SER A 21 24.04 -38.78 7.91
CA SER A 21 22.80 -38.43 7.21
C SER A 21 21.88 -39.64 7.15
N THR A 22 20.72 -39.56 7.79
CA THR A 22 19.63 -40.54 7.62
C THR A 22 18.97 -40.35 6.25
N PRO A 23 18.71 -41.42 5.48
CA PRO A 23 18.04 -41.31 4.19
C PRO A 23 16.54 -41.05 4.37
N CYS A 24 16.06 -39.96 3.76
CA CYS A 24 14.63 -39.68 3.61
C CYS A 24 14.01 -40.67 2.60
N PRO A 25 12.85 -41.29 2.89
CA PRO A 25 12.26 -42.27 1.99
C PRO A 25 11.71 -41.64 0.72
N GLN A 26 12.05 -42.24 -0.43
CA GLN A 26 11.51 -41.95 -1.75
C GLN A 26 9.99 -42.15 -1.77
N ARG A 27 9.22 -41.06 -1.89
CA ARG A 27 7.84 -41.13 -2.35
C ARG A 27 7.82 -41.14 -3.87
N TYR A 28 7.61 -42.33 -4.43
CA TYR A 28 7.15 -42.51 -5.80
C TYR A 28 5.70 -42.06 -5.87
N PHE A 29 5.43 -40.96 -6.57
CA PHE A 29 4.10 -40.67 -7.10
C PHE A 29 4.20 -40.46 -8.61
N HIS A 30 3.25 -41.08 -9.28
CA HIS A 30 3.30 -41.49 -10.67
C HIS A 30 3.29 -40.33 -11.66
N VAL A 31 4.11 -40.48 -12.69
CA VAL A 31 4.03 -39.74 -13.95
C VAL A 31 2.71 -40.13 -14.63
N THR A 32 1.82 -39.17 -14.84
CA THR A 32 0.73 -39.29 -15.81
C THR A 32 0.79 -38.11 -16.78
N THR A 33 0.85 -38.41 -18.07
CA THR A 33 0.74 -37.47 -19.19
C THR A 33 0.31 -38.31 -20.40
N PRO A 34 -0.42 -37.80 -21.41
CA PRO A 34 -1.40 -36.71 -21.44
C PRO A 34 -2.78 -37.17 -21.98
N ALA A 35 -3.87 -36.54 -21.55
CA ALA A 35 -5.15 -36.64 -22.26
C ALA A 35 -5.34 -35.39 -23.13
N SER A 36 -5.36 -35.63 -24.43
CA SER A 36 -5.72 -34.73 -25.51
C SER A 36 -7.03 -33.95 -25.23
N MET A 37 -6.96 -32.62 -25.21
CA MET A 37 -8.11 -31.78 -25.52
C MET A 37 -7.71 -30.68 -26.51
N PRO A 38 -8.55 -30.39 -27.53
CA PRO A 38 -8.22 -29.44 -28.58
C PRO A 38 -8.23 -28.01 -28.02
N ARG A 39 -7.11 -27.33 -28.18
CA ARG A 39 -6.93 -25.91 -27.88
C ARG A 39 -7.78 -25.09 -28.87
N LYS A 40 -9.02 -24.75 -28.51
CA LYS A 40 -9.83 -23.80 -29.29
C LYS A 40 -9.23 -22.40 -29.15
N ARG A 41 -8.47 -21.98 -30.16
CA ARG A 41 -8.22 -20.56 -30.45
C ARG A 41 -9.53 -19.95 -30.94
N THR A 42 -10.09 -19.00 -30.20
CA THR A 42 -11.10 -18.09 -30.75
C THR A 42 -10.47 -16.73 -30.91
N PHE A 43 -10.32 -16.37 -32.18
CA PHE A 43 -9.96 -15.06 -32.66
C PHE A 43 -10.90 -13.99 -32.08
N PHE A 44 -10.33 -12.80 -31.88
CA PHE A 44 -11.02 -11.53 -31.83
C PHE A 44 -12.19 -11.50 -32.83
N THR A 45 -13.40 -11.28 -32.32
CA THR A 45 -14.46 -10.65 -33.07
C THR A 45 -15.31 -9.86 -32.07
N SER A 46 -15.22 -8.55 -32.21
CA SER A 46 -16.06 -7.56 -31.60
C SER A 46 -17.47 -7.67 -32.16
N ASN A 47 -18.46 -7.91 -31.31
CA ASN A 47 -19.85 -7.50 -31.55
C ASN A 47 -20.52 -7.24 -30.20
N VAL A 48 -20.43 -5.97 -29.78
CA VAL A 48 -21.38 -5.35 -28.85
C VAL A 48 -22.53 -4.89 -29.73
N ASP A 49 -23.62 -5.66 -29.70
CA ASP A 49 -24.98 -5.33 -30.17
C ASP A 49 -25.62 -6.59 -30.75
N LEU A 50 -26.10 -7.49 -29.88
CA LEU A 50 -27.15 -8.49 -30.18
C LEU A 50 -27.36 -9.42 -28.97
N SER A 51 -28.08 -8.92 -27.95
CA SER A 51 -28.78 -9.83 -27.03
C SER A 51 -29.91 -9.09 -26.31
N GLN A 52 -31.05 -8.95 -26.98
CA GLN A 52 -32.37 -8.89 -26.34
C GLN A 52 -33.45 -9.09 -27.41
N SER A 53 -33.79 -10.34 -27.68
CA SER A 53 -35.02 -10.73 -28.38
C SER A 53 -35.22 -12.25 -28.32
N THR A 54 -36.33 -12.66 -27.68
CA THR A 54 -37.12 -13.93 -27.65
C THR A 54 -37.55 -14.17 -26.19
N GLY A 55 -38.74 -13.77 -25.69
CA GLY A 55 -40.12 -14.23 -25.99
C GLY A 55 -40.47 -15.40 -25.03
N GLU A 56 -41.54 -15.51 -24.22
CA GLU A 56 -42.92 -14.96 -24.08
C GLU A 56 -43.53 -15.58 -22.76
N PRO A 57 -44.85 -15.49 -22.39
CA PRO A 57 -45.74 -14.35 -22.17
C PRO A 57 -46.56 -14.44 -20.83
N THR A 58 -47.11 -13.33 -20.29
CA THR A 58 -48.50 -13.33 -19.73
C THR A 58 -49.06 -11.93 -19.38
N ALA A 59 -50.29 -11.69 -19.84
CA ALA A 59 -51.38 -10.85 -19.30
C ALA A 59 -51.30 -9.29 -19.29
N ARG A 60 -52.20 -8.70 -20.10
CA ARG A 60 -52.75 -7.31 -20.15
C ARG A 60 -53.72 -7.03 -18.97
N PRO A 61 -54.28 -5.81 -18.70
CA PRO A 61 -54.58 -4.69 -19.62
C PRO A 61 -54.35 -3.26 -19.00
N PRO A 62 -55.00 -2.13 -19.43
CA PRO A 62 -54.28 -0.97 -20.02
C PRO A 62 -54.48 0.36 -19.25
N ARG A 63 -53.77 1.44 -19.62
CA ARG A 63 -54.32 2.82 -19.67
C ARG A 63 -53.35 3.87 -20.22
N GLN A 64 -53.86 4.54 -21.26
CA GLN A 64 -53.80 5.96 -21.64
C GLN A 64 -52.46 6.68 -21.82
N GLU A 65 -52.26 7.04 -23.09
CA GLU A 65 -51.47 8.18 -23.58
C GLU A 65 -52.02 9.49 -23.00
N ASP A 66 -51.13 10.40 -22.62
CA ASP A 66 -51.32 11.83 -22.82
C ASP A 66 -49.94 12.47 -23.07
N ASP A 67 -49.92 13.25 -24.15
CA ASP A 67 -48.88 14.14 -24.65
C ASP A 67 -48.61 15.27 -23.65
N GLU A 68 -47.34 15.62 -23.38
CA GLU A 68 -46.92 17.03 -23.36
C GLU A 68 -45.40 17.23 -23.33
N SER A 69 -45.03 18.34 -23.94
CA SER A 69 -43.73 18.72 -24.46
C SER A 69 -42.82 19.48 -23.49
N SER A 70 -41.52 19.45 -23.81
CA SER A 70 -40.51 20.52 -23.59
C SER A 70 -39.84 20.66 -22.21
N GLN A 71 -38.53 20.30 -22.13
CA GLN A 71 -37.39 21.25 -22.08
C GLN A 71 -36.09 20.52 -21.70
N LEU A 72 -35.10 20.63 -22.59
CA LEU A 72 -33.72 20.21 -22.36
C LEU A 72 -33.04 21.13 -21.33
N THR A 73 -32.52 20.56 -20.24
CA THR A 73 -31.45 21.17 -19.45
C THR A 73 -30.31 20.16 -19.26
N ALA A 74 -29.14 20.51 -19.79
CA ALA A 74 -27.91 19.74 -19.65
C ALA A 74 -27.39 19.81 -18.20
N PRO A 75 -26.99 18.69 -17.56
CA PRO A 75 -26.38 18.77 -16.25
C PRO A 75 -24.94 19.27 -16.35
N LYS A 76 -24.68 20.44 -15.76
CA LYS A 76 -23.34 20.96 -15.46
C LYS A 76 -22.55 19.91 -14.69
N ARG A 77 -21.51 19.35 -15.32
CA ARG A 77 -20.49 18.53 -14.66
C ARG A 77 -19.78 19.37 -13.60
N LYS A 78 -19.98 19.05 -12.32
CA LYS A 78 -19.15 19.54 -11.22
C LYS A 78 -17.75 18.94 -11.38
N ALA A 79 -16.74 19.80 -11.44
CA ALA A 79 -15.34 19.39 -11.47
C ALA A 79 -14.96 18.76 -10.11
N VAL A 80 -14.50 17.51 -10.16
CA VAL A 80 -13.85 16.83 -9.03
C VAL A 80 -12.51 17.54 -8.81
N ARG A 81 -12.40 18.29 -7.71
CA ARG A 81 -11.14 18.92 -7.30
C ARG A 81 -10.30 17.87 -6.57
N SER A 82 -9.11 17.57 -7.09
CA SER A 82 -8.16 16.71 -6.38
C SER A 82 -7.60 17.47 -5.16
N ALA A 83 -7.85 16.94 -3.96
CA ALA A 83 -7.42 17.53 -2.70
C ALA A 83 -5.95 17.20 -2.32
N GLY A 84 -5.16 16.62 -3.24
CA GLY A 84 -3.83 16.07 -2.91
C GLY A 84 -2.64 17.02 -2.99
N ALA A 85 -2.81 18.33 -3.21
CA ALA A 85 -1.67 19.24 -3.49
C ALA A 85 -1.51 20.42 -2.51
N LYS A 86 -2.36 20.55 -1.48
CA LYS A 86 -2.33 21.73 -0.59
C LYS A 86 -1.31 21.65 0.56
N ASN A 87 -0.76 20.46 0.86
CA ASN A 87 0.10 20.24 2.04
C ASN A 87 1.52 20.82 1.94
N SER A 88 1.99 21.20 0.74
CA SER A 88 3.36 21.73 0.56
C SER A 88 3.46 23.25 0.75
N LEU A 89 2.46 24.02 0.32
CA LEU A 89 2.56 25.48 0.27
C LEU A 89 2.27 26.17 1.61
N ARG A 90 1.44 25.57 2.48
CA ARG A 90 1.11 26.15 3.79
C ARG A 90 2.26 26.05 4.80
N ARG A 91 3.05 24.97 4.75
CA ARG A 91 4.24 24.78 5.60
C ARG A 91 5.30 25.86 5.37
N VAL A 92 5.49 26.29 4.12
CA VAL A 92 6.46 27.34 3.75
C VAL A 92 6.02 28.71 4.28
N ALA A 93 4.71 29.00 4.29
CA ALA A 93 4.17 30.26 4.82
C ALA A 93 4.39 30.42 6.33
N ILE A 94 4.31 29.33 7.11
CA ILE A 94 4.52 29.35 8.57
C ILE A 94 6.01 29.57 8.92
N ILE A 95 6.95 28.99 8.16
CA ILE A 95 8.39 29.22 8.37
C ILE A 95 8.76 30.68 8.07
N ALA A 96 8.08 31.33 7.12
CA ALA A 96 8.29 32.73 6.75
C ALA A 96 7.68 33.74 7.75
N GLN A 97 6.78 33.32 8.64
CA GLN A 97 6.04 34.21 9.54
C GLN A 97 6.65 34.37 10.95
N ARG A 98 7.87 33.87 11.22
CA ARG A 98 8.57 34.21 12.47
C ARG A 98 8.89 35.71 12.48
N PRO A 99 8.26 36.54 13.34
CA PRO A 99 8.51 37.96 13.32
C PRO A 99 9.76 38.26 14.14
N ALA A 100 10.75 38.86 13.49
CA ALA A 100 11.74 39.68 14.17
C ALA A 100 11.07 41.00 14.60
N GLN A 101 10.88 41.14 15.91
CA GLN A 101 10.92 42.39 16.70
C GLN A 101 10.18 43.63 16.17
N ARG A 102 9.09 44.05 16.85
CA ARG A 102 8.71 45.47 17.07
C ARG A 102 7.66 45.67 18.17
N GLU A 103 7.82 46.78 18.88
CA GLU A 103 7.19 47.32 20.11
C GLU A 103 5.72 47.81 19.97
N PRO A 104 5.03 48.15 21.08
CA PRO A 104 3.57 48.01 21.23
C PRO A 104 2.78 49.32 21.08
N GLY A 105 1.51 49.19 20.68
CA GLY A 105 0.52 50.26 20.77
C GLY A 105 -0.82 49.90 20.13
N GLU A 106 -1.88 50.16 20.89
CA GLU A 106 -3.32 50.18 20.53
C GLU A 106 -4.13 48.86 20.53
N VAL A 107 -5.05 48.80 21.49
CA VAL A 107 -6.13 47.82 21.61
C VAL A 107 -7.37 48.38 20.91
N PRO A 108 -8.15 47.54 20.22
CA PRO A 108 -9.58 47.58 20.53
C PRO A 108 -10.28 46.21 20.56
N ALA A 109 -11.22 46.13 21.51
CA ALA A 109 -12.50 45.41 21.49
C ALA A 109 -12.50 43.87 21.31
N GLU A 110 -12.76 43.21 22.44
CA GLU A 110 -13.35 41.88 22.66
C GLU A 110 -13.71 41.08 21.40
N THR A 111 -12.74 40.29 20.95
CA THR A 111 -12.98 39.09 20.14
C THR A 111 -12.74 37.89 21.03
N MET A 112 -13.66 36.92 20.95
CA MET A 112 -13.58 35.63 21.64
C MET A 112 -12.16 35.05 21.52
N ASP A 113 -11.57 34.68 22.65
CA ASP A 113 -10.23 34.09 22.75
C ASP A 113 -10.27 32.67 22.18
N VAL A 114 -10.38 32.56 20.85
CA VAL A 114 -10.21 31.31 20.13
C VAL A 114 -8.71 31.04 20.16
N SER A 115 -8.30 30.20 21.11
CA SER A 115 -6.94 29.67 21.22
C SER A 115 -6.37 29.36 19.84
N ALA A 116 -5.16 29.85 19.56
CA ALA A 116 -4.53 29.74 18.25
C ALA A 116 -4.63 28.30 17.70
N PRO A 117 -4.93 28.12 16.39
CA PRO A 117 -5.12 26.79 15.82
C PRO A 117 -3.86 25.96 16.05
N THR A 118 -4.03 24.85 16.74
CA THR A 118 -2.96 23.93 17.06
C THR A 118 -2.94 22.80 16.03
N LEU A 119 -1.80 22.16 15.81
CA LEU A 119 -1.64 21.16 14.76
C LEU A 119 -1.71 19.73 15.32
N ILE A 120 -2.38 18.88 14.56
CA ILE A 120 -2.29 17.42 14.62
C ILE A 120 -1.35 17.00 13.47
N ASN A 121 -0.25 16.33 13.76
CA ASN A 121 0.65 15.82 12.74
C ASN A 121 0.69 14.30 12.77
N ALA A 122 0.46 13.66 11.63
CA ALA A 122 0.63 12.24 11.42
C ALA A 122 1.80 11.97 10.47
N VAL A 123 2.68 11.05 10.85
CA VAL A 123 3.82 10.64 10.04
C VAL A 123 3.89 9.13 9.98
N CYS A 124 3.89 8.58 8.77
CA CYS A 124 4.13 7.15 8.56
C CYS A 124 5.63 6.91 8.38
N VAL A 125 6.25 6.24 9.35
CA VAL A 125 7.71 6.06 9.41
C VAL A 125 8.17 4.64 9.15
N ALA A 126 7.25 3.67 9.22
CA ALA A 126 7.53 2.24 9.06
C ALA A 126 6.36 1.51 8.38
N GLU A 127 6.61 0.28 7.93
CA GLU A 127 5.52 -0.59 7.48
C GLU A 127 4.71 -1.13 8.66
N ALA A 128 5.37 -1.43 9.78
CA ALA A 128 4.77 -1.83 11.05
C ALA A 128 5.69 -1.48 12.23
N PHE A 129 5.12 -1.39 13.42
CA PHE A 129 5.85 -1.25 14.68
C PHE A 129 5.76 -2.51 15.53
N ASN A 130 6.86 -2.83 16.21
CA ASN A 130 6.81 -3.73 17.35
C ASN A 130 6.28 -2.96 18.56
N MET A 131 5.01 -3.16 18.91
CA MET A 131 4.33 -2.39 19.96
C MET A 131 4.93 -2.59 21.36
N GLY A 132 5.52 -3.77 21.64
CA GLY A 132 6.25 -4.00 22.89
C GLY A 132 7.49 -3.10 23.00
N ALA A 133 8.29 -3.04 21.94
CA ALA A 133 9.45 -2.15 21.89
C ALA A 133 9.05 -0.67 21.93
N VAL A 134 7.91 -0.29 21.34
CA VAL A 134 7.36 1.07 21.43
C VAL A 134 7.11 1.45 22.90
N LEU A 135 6.44 0.59 23.67
CA LEU A 135 6.18 0.83 25.09
C LEU A 135 7.49 0.99 25.88
N ASP A 136 8.45 0.11 25.67
CA ASP A 136 9.73 0.15 26.36
C ASP A 136 10.51 1.43 26.07
N ILE A 137 10.53 1.87 24.79
CA ILE A 137 11.18 3.11 24.38
C ILE A 137 10.48 4.32 25.02
N LEU A 138 9.14 4.39 24.96
CA LEU A 138 8.41 5.53 25.50
C LEU A 138 8.58 5.63 27.02
N ARG A 139 8.51 4.50 27.75
CA ARG A 139 8.79 4.45 29.19
C ARG A 139 10.22 4.88 29.52
N ALA A 140 11.21 4.39 28.76
CA ALA A 140 12.61 4.73 28.96
C ALA A 140 12.91 6.22 28.75
N HIS A 141 12.14 6.89 27.89
CA HIS A 141 12.25 8.33 27.64
C HIS A 141 11.37 9.20 28.55
N GLY A 142 10.68 8.59 29.53
CA GLY A 142 9.89 9.31 30.53
C GLY A 142 8.54 9.83 30.04
N PHE A 143 7.98 9.23 28.99
CA PHE A 143 6.61 9.51 28.59
C PHE A 143 5.62 8.78 29.51
N ASP A 144 4.55 9.47 29.89
CA ASP A 144 3.46 8.86 30.64
C ASP A 144 2.59 8.04 29.69
N ILE A 145 2.38 6.76 30.00
CA ILE A 145 1.68 5.81 29.11
C ILE A 145 0.24 5.68 29.58
N ASP A 146 -0.69 5.93 28.66
CA ASP A 146 -2.13 5.89 28.90
C ASP A 146 -2.54 6.60 30.22
N PRO A 147 -2.20 7.90 30.38
CA PRO A 147 -2.36 8.65 31.64
C PRO A 147 -3.80 8.66 32.16
N TYR A 148 -4.78 8.44 31.29
CA TYR A 148 -6.19 8.45 31.64
C TYR A 148 -6.83 7.07 31.64
N GLN A 149 -6.10 5.98 31.36
CA GLN A 149 -6.68 4.64 31.27
C GLN A 149 -7.80 4.57 30.22
N SER A 150 -7.46 4.98 29.00
CA SER A 150 -8.38 4.96 27.85
C SER A 150 -8.94 3.57 27.56
N GLY A 151 -8.30 2.50 28.03
CA GLY A 151 -8.79 1.12 27.94
C GLY A 151 -8.48 0.45 26.60
N PHE A 152 -7.63 1.08 25.78
CA PHE A 152 -7.12 0.46 24.55
C PHE A 152 -5.98 -0.50 24.86
N GLU A 153 -5.95 -1.62 24.14
CA GLU A 153 -4.80 -2.50 24.23
C GLU A 153 -3.60 -1.88 23.51
N ALA A 154 -2.40 -2.14 24.05
CA ALA A 154 -1.17 -1.66 23.43
C ALA A 154 -0.92 -2.25 22.03
N SER A 155 -1.59 -3.35 21.68
CA SER A 155 -1.62 -3.94 20.33
C SER A 155 -2.34 -3.05 19.31
N GLU A 156 -3.30 -2.24 19.77
CA GLU A 156 -4.18 -1.42 18.94
C GLU A 156 -3.68 0.01 18.80
N VAL A 157 -3.43 0.66 19.93
CA VAL A 157 -2.90 2.02 19.99
C VAL A 157 -2.20 2.24 21.31
N VAL A 158 -1.02 2.87 21.25
CA VAL A 158 -0.32 3.33 22.44
C VAL A 158 -0.50 4.84 22.55
N HIS A 159 -1.20 5.27 23.61
CA HIS A 159 -1.26 6.67 24.03
C HIS A 159 -0.08 6.97 24.95
N ALA A 160 0.66 8.02 24.63
CA ALA A 160 1.72 8.55 25.47
C ALA A 160 1.61 10.07 25.57
N ARG A 161 1.97 10.61 26.73
CA ARG A 161 1.96 12.05 26.95
C ARG A 161 3.33 12.53 27.40
N GLY A 162 3.81 13.59 26.74
CA GLY A 162 5.06 14.24 27.10
C GLY A 162 4.88 15.27 28.22
N VAL A 163 5.98 15.65 28.86
CA VAL A 163 6.00 16.73 29.89
C VAL A 163 5.49 18.08 29.38
N ASN A 164 5.55 18.30 28.06
CA ASN A 164 5.04 19.52 27.40
C ASN A 164 3.51 19.51 27.24
N GLY A 165 2.82 18.46 27.72
CA GLY A 165 1.36 18.38 27.73
C GLY A 165 0.72 17.89 26.42
N GLY A 166 1.50 17.68 25.36
CA GLY A 166 1.01 17.15 24.09
C GLY A 166 0.87 15.63 24.06
N ASP A 167 -0.10 15.15 23.29
CA ASP A 167 -0.45 13.74 23.17
C ASP A 167 0.24 13.10 21.96
N ILE A 168 0.70 11.87 22.13
CA ILE A 168 1.33 11.04 21.10
C ILE A 168 0.51 9.75 21.02
N PHE A 169 0.11 9.38 19.81
CA PHE A 169 -0.55 8.12 19.52
C PHE A 169 0.30 7.33 18.53
N VAL A 170 0.69 6.12 18.90
CA VAL A 170 1.48 5.22 18.06
C VAL A 170 0.58 4.07 17.62
N PHE A 171 0.48 3.87 16.31
CA PHE A 171 -0.33 2.82 15.70
C PHE A 171 0.53 1.68 15.17
N PRO A 172 0.09 0.41 15.27
CA PRO A 172 0.82 -0.76 14.79
C PRO A 172 1.12 -0.69 13.29
N SER A 173 0.33 0.08 12.53
CA SER A 173 0.51 0.35 11.10
C SER A 173 1.78 1.14 10.75
N GLY A 174 2.61 1.51 11.73
CA GLY A 174 3.85 2.26 11.50
C GLY A 174 3.66 3.78 11.45
N THR A 175 2.50 4.27 11.90
CA THR A 175 2.14 5.70 11.90
C THR A 175 2.16 6.25 13.32
N ILE A 176 2.72 7.46 13.45
CA ILE A 176 2.76 8.21 14.69
C ILE A 176 1.93 9.47 14.50
N VAL A 177 1.00 9.73 15.41
CA VAL A 177 0.18 10.96 15.43
C VAL A 177 0.53 11.77 16.67
N THR A 178 0.72 13.06 16.50
CA THR A 178 1.13 13.99 17.56
C THR A 178 0.17 15.17 17.61
N TRP A 179 -0.30 15.51 18.80
CA TRP A 179 -1.17 16.65 19.07
C TRP A 179 -0.40 17.71 19.82
N ALA A 180 -0.43 18.95 19.33
CA ALA A 180 0.31 20.07 19.90
C ALA A 180 1.83 19.87 19.98
N LEU A 181 2.36 18.91 19.21
CA LEU A 181 3.77 18.56 19.19
C LEU A 181 4.25 18.42 17.74
N PRO A 182 5.48 18.87 17.44
CA PRO A 182 6.13 18.52 16.19
C PRO A 182 6.38 17.00 16.11
N PRO A 183 6.22 16.38 14.93
CA PRO A 183 6.39 14.92 14.79
C PRO A 183 7.84 14.46 15.03
N ASP A 184 8.82 15.35 14.83
CA ASP A 184 10.25 15.05 14.97
C ASP A 184 10.67 14.70 16.40
N VAL A 185 9.87 15.09 17.40
CA VAL A 185 10.14 14.88 18.83
C VAL A 185 10.25 13.39 19.15
N VAL A 186 9.33 12.58 18.64
CA VAL A 186 9.23 11.15 18.94
C VAL A 186 9.68 10.25 17.80
N THR A 187 9.65 10.76 16.55
CA THR A 187 9.97 9.97 15.36
C THR A 187 11.35 9.31 15.45
N LYS A 188 12.38 10.06 15.87
CA LYS A 188 13.75 9.53 15.93
C LYS A 188 13.92 8.41 16.94
N GLN A 189 13.24 8.51 18.08
CA GLN A 189 13.32 7.53 19.16
C GLN A 189 12.59 6.24 18.78
N LEU A 190 11.40 6.37 18.18
CA LEU A 190 10.55 5.24 17.80
C LEU A 190 11.04 4.47 16.58
N LEU A 191 11.97 5.01 15.78
CA LEU A 191 12.57 4.28 14.65
C LEU A 191 13.25 2.96 15.07
N ASN A 192 13.71 2.85 16.31
CA ASN A 192 14.31 1.61 16.82
C ASN A 192 13.29 0.48 17.02
N ALA A 193 12.00 0.81 17.14
CA ALA A 193 10.91 -0.17 17.23
C ALA A 193 10.30 -0.50 15.85
N ALA A 194 10.77 0.13 14.76
CA ALA A 194 10.25 -0.12 13.42
C ALA A 194 10.75 -1.47 12.89
N GLU A 195 9.82 -2.36 12.54
CA GLU A 195 10.18 -3.67 11.96
C GLU A 195 10.73 -3.54 10.54
N THR A 196 10.09 -2.67 9.76
CA THR A 196 10.52 -2.29 8.40
C THR A 196 10.45 -0.78 8.26
N PRO A 197 11.52 -0.05 8.59
CA PRO A 197 11.53 1.41 8.54
C PRO A 197 11.49 1.92 7.09
N LEU A 198 10.65 2.93 6.85
CA LEU A 198 10.58 3.63 5.58
C LEU A 198 11.78 4.56 5.43
N LYS A 199 12.35 4.58 4.22
CA LYS A 199 13.38 5.58 3.84
C LYS A 199 12.78 6.98 3.99
N PRO A 200 13.56 8.00 4.40
CA PRO A 200 13.04 9.36 4.58
C PRO A 200 12.25 9.92 3.39
N ALA A 201 12.66 9.60 2.16
CA ALA A 201 11.99 10.03 0.93
C ALA A 201 10.65 9.33 0.63
N LEU A 202 10.34 8.25 1.36
CA LEU A 202 9.10 7.48 1.23
C LEU A 202 8.16 7.68 2.43
N ARG A 203 8.57 8.50 3.41
CA ARG A 203 7.74 8.85 4.56
C ARG A 203 6.73 9.89 4.12
N GLU A 204 5.47 9.62 4.41
CA GLU A 204 4.40 10.56 4.15
C GLU A 204 3.97 11.24 5.45
N VAL A 205 3.57 12.50 5.33
CA VAL A 205 3.13 13.34 6.44
C VAL A 205 1.78 13.95 6.08
N GLU A 206 0.83 13.85 6.99
CA GLU A 206 -0.44 14.56 6.91
C GLU A 206 -0.67 15.37 8.19
N ASP A 207 -1.29 16.53 8.05
CA ASP A 207 -1.57 17.44 9.15
C ASP A 207 -3.00 17.96 9.10
N LEU A 208 -3.59 18.17 10.28
CA LEU A 208 -4.88 18.80 10.47
C LEU A 208 -4.76 19.91 11.51
N GLU A 209 -5.55 20.97 11.31
CA GLU A 209 -5.72 22.01 12.32
C GLU A 209 -6.78 21.57 13.32
N TYR A 210 -6.57 21.89 14.60
CA TYR A 210 -7.58 21.70 15.62
C TYR A 210 -7.71 22.91 16.53
N VAL A 211 -8.93 23.09 17.05
CA VAL A 211 -9.28 24.13 17.99
C VAL A 211 -10.06 23.49 19.14
N SER A 212 -9.69 23.80 20.38
CA SER A 212 -10.45 23.39 21.55
C SER A 212 -11.60 24.37 21.78
N ASP A 213 -12.81 23.83 21.98
CA ASP A 213 -14.02 24.60 22.24
C ASP A 213 -14.59 24.22 23.61
N PRO A 214 -14.46 25.09 24.62
CA PRO A 214 -14.95 24.83 25.97
C PRO A 214 -16.47 24.90 26.08
N SER A 215 -17.15 25.47 25.08
CA SER A 215 -18.61 25.57 25.07
C SER A 215 -19.30 24.27 24.66
N LYS A 216 -18.54 23.31 24.10
CA LYS A 216 -19.07 22.08 23.50
C LYS A 216 -18.72 20.84 24.29
N GLU A 217 -19.71 19.96 24.42
CA GLU A 217 -19.57 18.62 25.04
C GLU A 217 -18.97 17.61 24.05
N THR A 218 -19.40 17.67 22.79
CA THR A 218 -18.95 16.73 21.75
C THR A 218 -18.00 17.36 20.77
N SER A 219 -17.10 16.54 20.23
CA SER A 219 -16.16 16.96 19.19
C SER A 219 -16.80 16.87 17.82
N SER A 220 -16.31 17.63 16.85
CA SER A 220 -16.82 17.56 15.47
C SER A 220 -15.82 18.12 14.48
N MET A 221 -16.01 17.78 13.21
CA MET A 221 -15.19 18.30 12.13
C MET A 221 -15.93 19.40 11.37
N LYS A 222 -15.31 20.57 11.23
CA LYS A 222 -15.81 21.70 10.42
C LYS A 222 -14.87 21.96 9.25
N GLY A 223 -15.20 21.39 8.10
CA GLY A 223 -14.29 21.42 6.95
C GLY A 223 -13.03 20.62 7.26
N ASP A 224 -11.87 21.27 7.19
CA ASP A 224 -10.56 20.66 7.43
C ASP A 224 -10.07 20.86 8.88
N ILE A 225 -10.91 21.42 9.77
CA ILE A 225 -10.55 21.75 11.15
C ILE A 225 -11.30 20.83 12.12
N VAL A 226 -10.56 20.21 13.04
CA VAL A 226 -11.11 19.45 14.16
C VAL A 226 -11.49 20.41 15.29
N VAL A 227 -12.76 20.41 15.68
CA VAL A 227 -13.25 21.14 16.85
C VAL A 227 -13.38 20.17 18.01
N LEU A 228 -12.47 20.26 18.97
CA LEU A 228 -12.44 19.39 20.14
C LEU A 228 -13.35 19.96 21.23
N GLY A 229 -14.44 19.27 21.56
CA GLY A 229 -15.32 19.66 22.65
C GLY A 229 -14.65 19.40 23.99
N THR A 230 -14.46 20.43 24.82
CA THR A 230 -13.71 20.35 26.09
C THR A 230 -14.55 20.75 27.31
N LYS A 231 -15.86 20.95 27.14
CA LYS A 231 -16.75 21.40 28.23
C LYS A 231 -16.75 20.47 29.45
N LEU A 232 -16.74 19.15 29.23
CA LEU A 232 -16.70 18.16 30.32
C LEU A 232 -15.35 18.15 31.02
N GLU A 233 -14.26 18.31 30.27
CA GLU A 233 -12.90 18.45 30.81
C GLU A 233 -12.77 19.68 31.70
N GLU A 234 -13.38 20.81 31.34
CA GLU A 234 -13.37 22.02 32.18
C GLU A 234 -14.28 21.93 33.40
N ARG A 235 -15.43 21.26 33.27
CA ARG A 235 -16.43 21.15 34.35
C ARG A 235 -16.05 20.11 35.39
N ASP A 236 -15.74 18.90 34.92
CA ASP A 236 -15.62 17.70 35.75
C ASP A 236 -14.15 17.26 35.91
N GLY A 237 -13.22 17.89 35.18
CA GLY A 237 -11.79 17.53 35.18
C GLY A 237 -11.47 16.22 34.46
N ASP A 238 -12.49 15.57 33.89
CA ASP A 238 -12.35 14.30 33.19
C ASP A 238 -11.89 14.51 31.75
N ARG A 239 -10.73 13.94 31.42
CA ARG A 239 -10.07 14.06 30.11
C ARG A 239 -10.18 12.78 29.28
N LEU A 240 -10.92 11.79 29.79
CA LEU A 240 -11.18 10.54 29.08
C LEU A 240 -11.86 10.82 27.74
N ASP A 241 -13.00 11.48 27.73
CA ASP A 241 -13.80 11.73 26.53
C ASP A 241 -13.02 12.50 25.46
N THR A 242 -12.24 13.51 25.88
CA THR A 242 -11.40 14.29 24.96
C THR A 242 -10.25 13.47 24.40
N THR A 243 -9.65 12.59 25.22
CA THR A 243 -8.63 11.63 24.78
C THR A 243 -9.21 10.62 23.79
N LEU A 244 -10.41 10.10 24.04
CA LEU A 244 -11.10 9.18 23.14
C LEU A 244 -11.42 9.80 21.79
N ALA A 245 -11.90 11.05 21.80
CA ALA A 245 -12.09 11.81 20.58
C ALA A 245 -10.77 11.98 19.82
N LYS A 246 -9.67 12.34 20.52
CA LYS A 246 -8.33 12.43 19.92
C LYS A 246 -7.87 11.11 19.30
N ILE A 247 -8.10 9.98 19.95
CA ILE A 247 -7.75 8.65 19.40
C ILE A 247 -8.56 8.37 18.14
N ALA A 248 -9.87 8.65 18.13
CA ALA A 248 -10.73 8.45 16.97
C ALA A 248 -10.26 9.28 15.75
N PHE A 249 -10.00 10.58 15.95
CA PHE A 249 -9.45 11.46 14.91
C PHE A 249 -8.05 11.01 14.45
N SER A 250 -7.19 10.62 15.39
CA SER A 250 -5.84 10.13 15.10
C SER A 250 -5.85 8.84 14.30
N SER A 251 -6.78 7.94 14.57
CA SER A 251 -6.93 6.69 13.82
C SER A 251 -7.27 6.94 12.35
N GLY A 252 -8.24 7.82 12.08
CA GLY A 252 -8.58 8.21 10.71
C GLY A 252 -7.44 8.94 9.98
N LEU A 253 -6.72 9.81 10.68
CA LEU A 253 -5.55 10.49 10.13
C LEU A 253 -4.37 9.51 9.87
N ALA A 254 -4.15 8.56 10.77
CA ALA A 254 -3.13 7.53 10.62
C ALA A 254 -3.41 6.62 9.42
N ARG A 255 -4.69 6.27 9.22
CA ARG A 255 -5.20 5.56 8.06
C ARG A 255 -4.89 6.32 6.76
N SER A 256 -5.30 7.58 6.70
CA SER A 256 -5.06 8.46 5.55
C SER A 256 -3.57 8.61 5.21
N THR A 257 -2.71 8.80 6.22
CA THR A 257 -1.25 8.91 6.04
C THR A 257 -0.64 7.61 5.51
N LYS A 258 -1.07 6.45 6.02
CA LYS A 258 -0.60 5.14 5.53
C LYS A 258 -1.04 4.90 4.08
N LEU A 259 -2.25 5.32 3.74
CA LEU A 259 -2.76 5.24 2.37
C LEU A 259 -1.90 6.07 1.41
N ALA A 260 -1.45 7.27 1.82
CA ALA A 260 -0.53 8.07 1.04
C ALA A 260 0.77 7.32 0.70
N VAL A 261 1.34 6.57 1.65
CA VAL A 261 2.55 5.76 1.41
C VAL A 261 2.31 4.72 0.32
N LEU A 262 1.15 4.04 0.36
CA LEU A 262 0.78 3.04 -0.64
C LEU A 262 0.50 3.67 -2.01
N GLU A 263 -0.13 4.85 -2.05
CA GLU A 263 -0.35 5.63 -3.28
C GLU A 263 0.97 6.03 -3.93
N THR A 264 1.95 6.51 -3.14
CA THR A 264 3.29 6.85 -3.62
C THR A 264 4.00 5.60 -4.15
N ALA A 265 3.91 4.47 -3.45
CA ALA A 265 4.51 3.21 -3.91
C ALA A 265 3.89 2.69 -5.22
N LEU A 266 2.55 2.75 -5.35
CA LEU A 266 1.88 2.37 -6.60
C LEU A 266 2.20 3.33 -7.74
N THR A 267 2.31 4.63 -7.46
CA THR A 267 2.70 5.64 -8.45
C THR A 267 4.13 5.38 -8.96
N ALA A 268 5.06 5.03 -8.07
CA ALA A 268 6.42 4.64 -8.44
C ALA A 268 6.44 3.38 -9.33
N TYR A 269 5.59 2.39 -9.02
CA TYR A 269 5.40 1.22 -9.88
C TYR A 269 4.93 1.60 -11.29
N PHE A 270 3.92 2.47 -11.39
CA PHE A 270 3.43 2.95 -12.68
C PHE A 270 4.49 3.70 -13.48
N GLU A 271 5.25 4.60 -12.87
CA GLU A 271 6.34 5.31 -13.55
C GLU A 271 7.40 4.34 -14.06
N SER A 272 7.73 3.30 -13.29
CA SER A 272 8.67 2.26 -13.74
C SER A 272 8.16 1.41 -14.91
N THR A 273 6.85 1.37 -15.13
CA THR A 273 6.14 0.53 -16.11
C THR A 273 5.59 1.35 -17.29
N ARG A 274 5.64 2.68 -17.23
CA ARG A 274 5.01 3.62 -18.17
C ARG A 274 5.42 3.43 -19.64
N LYS A 275 6.66 2.99 -19.88
CA LYS A 275 7.17 2.77 -21.24
C LYS A 275 6.57 1.54 -21.90
N ILE A 276 6.05 0.59 -21.12
CA ILE A 276 5.58 -0.71 -21.62
C ILE A 276 4.44 -0.54 -22.64
N PRO A 277 3.28 0.06 -22.30
CA PRO A 277 2.19 0.23 -23.26
C PRO A 277 2.62 0.94 -24.55
N SER A 278 3.49 1.95 -24.44
CA SER A 278 3.98 2.74 -25.59
C SER A 278 4.90 1.96 -26.53
N VAL A 279 5.57 0.90 -26.04
CA VAL A 279 6.39 0.01 -26.86
C VAL A 279 5.50 -1.07 -27.49
N LEU A 280 4.54 -1.63 -26.75
CA LEU A 280 3.58 -2.58 -27.31
C LEU A 280 2.77 -1.96 -28.46
N SER A 281 2.34 -0.70 -28.33
CA SER A 281 1.55 -0.02 -29.37
C SER A 281 2.30 0.15 -30.70
N LYS A 282 3.64 0.06 -30.69
CA LYS A 282 4.48 0.12 -31.90
C LYS A 282 4.61 -1.23 -32.61
N GLY A 283 4.04 -2.30 -32.05
CA GLY A 283 4.12 -3.66 -32.61
C GLY A 283 5.53 -4.29 -32.50
N SER A 284 6.50 -3.59 -31.91
CA SER A 284 7.80 -4.17 -31.62
C SER A 284 7.68 -5.13 -30.45
N GLY A 285 8.11 -6.39 -30.63
CA GLY A 285 8.26 -7.33 -29.52
C GLY A 285 9.07 -6.68 -28.40
N LEU A 286 8.60 -6.82 -27.16
CA LEU A 286 9.30 -6.24 -26.01
C LEU A 286 10.64 -6.96 -25.80
N PRO A 287 11.78 -6.24 -25.81
CA PRO A 287 13.06 -6.80 -25.36
C PRO A 287 13.12 -6.85 -23.82
N LEU A 288 11.98 -7.10 -23.16
CA LEU A 288 11.92 -7.23 -21.71
C LEU A 288 12.27 -8.67 -21.35
N GLY A 289 13.38 -8.85 -20.62
CA GLY A 289 13.76 -10.17 -20.13
C GLY A 289 12.72 -10.73 -19.17
N ARG A 290 12.52 -12.06 -19.19
CA ARG A 290 11.64 -12.79 -18.23
C ARG A 290 11.88 -12.37 -16.77
N LYS A 291 13.14 -12.10 -16.41
CA LYS A 291 13.54 -11.63 -15.08
C LYS A 291 12.86 -10.30 -14.72
N PHE A 292 12.77 -9.35 -15.66
CA PHE A 292 12.12 -8.07 -15.44
C PHE A 292 10.61 -8.23 -15.22
N ILE A 293 9.95 -9.06 -16.04
CA ILE A 293 8.52 -9.34 -15.90
C ILE A 293 8.24 -9.99 -14.55
N LEU A 294 9.01 -11.02 -14.17
CA LEU A 294 8.84 -11.69 -12.88
C LEU A 294 9.07 -10.74 -11.70
N GLN A 295 10.08 -9.86 -11.78
CA GLN A 295 10.36 -8.86 -10.76
C GLN A 295 9.18 -7.89 -10.59
N LYS A 296 8.64 -7.36 -11.69
CA LYS A 296 7.50 -6.43 -11.66
C LYS A 296 6.22 -7.10 -11.18
N THR A 297 5.96 -8.34 -11.60
CA THR A 297 4.85 -9.13 -11.05
C THR A 297 5.00 -9.34 -9.55
N GLY A 298 6.20 -9.64 -9.06
CA GLY A 298 6.46 -9.79 -7.62
C GLY A 298 6.26 -8.49 -6.84
N GLU A 299 6.72 -7.36 -7.39
CA GLU A 299 6.51 -6.03 -6.81
C GLU A 299 5.01 -5.69 -6.70
N LEU A 300 4.23 -5.95 -7.75
CA LEU A 300 2.78 -5.75 -7.74
C LEU A 300 2.06 -6.66 -6.72
N LEU A 301 2.46 -7.93 -6.63
CA LEU A 301 1.91 -8.85 -5.62
C LEU A 301 2.25 -8.39 -4.20
N SER A 302 3.45 -7.85 -3.98
CA SER A 302 3.83 -7.28 -2.69
C SER A 302 2.98 -6.05 -2.35
N LEU A 303 2.73 -5.15 -3.31
CA LEU A 303 1.82 -4.01 -3.13
C LEU A 303 0.40 -4.47 -2.78
N ARG A 304 -0.11 -5.51 -3.45
CA ARG A 304 -1.43 -6.09 -3.17
C ARG A 304 -1.51 -6.69 -1.77
N ALA A 305 -0.49 -7.43 -1.35
CA ALA A 305 -0.42 -8.00 0.00
C ALA A 305 -0.40 -6.89 1.07
N ARG A 306 0.39 -5.83 0.86
CA ARG A 306 0.46 -4.66 1.76
C ARG A 306 -0.89 -3.96 1.89
N LEU A 307 -1.60 -3.77 0.77
CA LEU A 307 -2.94 -3.17 0.77
C LEU A 307 -3.95 -4.06 1.50
N ASN A 308 -3.90 -5.38 1.32
CA ASN A 308 -4.80 -6.32 1.99
C ASN A 308 -4.57 -6.37 3.50
N HIS A 309 -3.31 -6.40 3.95
CA HIS A 309 -2.99 -6.27 5.37
C HIS A 309 -3.49 -4.94 5.94
N TYR A 310 -3.43 -3.87 5.15
CA TYR A 310 -3.98 -2.58 5.55
C TYR A 310 -5.51 -2.58 5.64
N SER A 311 -6.24 -3.22 4.71
CA SER A 311 -7.70 -3.36 4.86
C SER A 311 -8.06 -4.19 6.09
N GLU A 312 -7.35 -5.28 6.35
CA GLU A 312 -7.56 -6.11 7.54
C GLU A 312 -7.25 -5.36 8.85
N LEU A 313 -6.21 -4.50 8.86
CA LEU A 313 -5.82 -3.72 10.03
C LEU A 313 -6.58 -2.39 10.22
N THR A 314 -7.35 -1.93 9.24
CA THR A 314 -8.03 -0.61 9.30
C THR A 314 -9.53 -0.61 9.00
N ASP A 315 -10.07 -1.70 8.47
CA ASP A 315 -11.52 -1.87 8.30
C ASP A 315 -12.17 -2.37 9.60
N SER A 316 -11.45 -3.18 10.40
CA SER A 316 -11.74 -3.38 11.81
C SER A 316 -10.95 -2.36 12.65
N LEU A 317 -11.48 -1.15 12.80
CA LEU A 317 -11.26 -0.46 14.08
C LEU A 317 -11.60 -1.46 15.19
N PRO A 318 -10.78 -1.58 16.26
CA PRO A 318 -11.05 -2.50 17.35
C PRO A 318 -12.52 -2.60 17.70
N ASP A 319 -13.03 -3.82 17.90
CA ASP A 319 -14.41 -4.06 18.36
C ASP A 319 -14.72 -3.24 19.64
N ILE A 320 -13.69 -2.81 20.41
CA ILE A 320 -13.78 -1.84 21.51
C ILE A 320 -14.45 -0.50 21.13
N PHE A 321 -14.24 0.01 19.92
CA PHE A 321 -14.93 1.21 19.44
C PHE A 321 -16.43 0.97 19.24
N TRP A 322 -16.82 -0.27 18.94
CA TRP A 322 -18.16 -0.66 18.49
C TRP A 322 -19.03 -1.25 19.62
N ASP A 323 -18.44 -2.06 20.51
CA ASP A 323 -19.15 -2.81 21.54
C ASP A 323 -19.27 -2.07 22.89
N SER A 324 -18.27 -1.26 23.26
CA SER A 324 -18.20 -0.72 24.64
C SER A 324 -18.54 0.77 24.77
N ARG A 325 -18.43 1.55 23.67
CA ARG A 325 -18.50 3.03 23.72
C ARG A 325 -19.30 3.68 22.60
N SER A 326 -20.22 2.93 21.98
CA SER A 326 -21.20 3.44 21.02
C SER A 326 -22.07 4.57 21.59
N GLU A 327 -22.21 4.66 22.92
CA GLU A 327 -22.89 5.77 23.62
C GLU A 327 -22.16 7.13 23.50
N LEU A 328 -20.83 7.14 23.24
CA LEU A 328 -20.02 8.37 23.15
C LEU A 328 -19.83 8.88 21.70
N GLY A 329 -20.37 8.18 20.69
CA GLY A 329 -20.32 8.63 19.29
C GLY A 329 -18.91 8.65 18.66
N LEU A 330 -17.95 7.86 19.17
CA LEU A 330 -16.58 7.78 18.65
C LEU A 330 -16.53 7.33 17.18
N GLU A 331 -17.39 6.38 16.79
CA GLU A 331 -17.59 5.98 15.40
C GLU A 331 -17.85 7.20 14.51
N GLY A 332 -18.71 8.11 14.98
CA GLY A 332 -19.05 9.34 14.28
C GLY A 332 -17.85 10.25 14.07
N TYR A 333 -16.88 10.30 14.99
CA TYR A 333 -15.65 11.07 14.82
C TYR A 333 -14.73 10.46 13.78
N TYR A 334 -14.57 9.13 13.81
CA TYR A 334 -13.77 8.41 12.82
C TYR A 334 -14.33 8.55 11.40
N GLU A 335 -15.65 8.40 11.22
CA GLU A 335 -16.29 8.56 9.91
C GLU A 335 -16.20 10.02 9.42
N GLN A 336 -16.30 11.00 10.32
CA GLN A 336 -16.14 12.41 9.97
C GLN A 336 -14.75 12.70 9.39
N VAL A 337 -13.68 12.24 10.04
CA VAL A 337 -12.30 12.42 9.54
C VAL A 337 -12.04 11.61 8.28
N GLY A 338 -12.57 10.37 8.20
CA GLY A 338 -12.47 9.54 7.00
C GLY A 338 -13.13 10.21 5.78
N ARG A 339 -14.28 10.86 6.00
CA ARG A 339 -14.98 11.63 4.95
C ARG A 339 -14.25 12.92 4.59
N ALA A 340 -13.72 13.67 5.55
CA ALA A 340 -13.00 14.91 5.26
C ALA A 340 -11.69 14.67 4.51
N LEU A 341 -11.02 13.54 4.77
CA LEU A 341 -9.78 13.13 4.10
C LEU A 341 -10.03 12.28 2.83
N ASP A 342 -11.29 12.12 2.42
CA ASP A 342 -11.71 11.32 1.26
C ASP A 342 -11.14 9.87 1.25
N VAL A 343 -10.92 9.27 2.43
CA VAL A 343 -10.20 7.99 2.59
C VAL A 343 -10.86 6.88 1.75
N ASN A 344 -12.18 6.76 1.82
CA ASN A 344 -12.93 5.75 1.09
C ASN A 344 -12.83 5.91 -0.44
N VAL A 345 -12.81 7.14 -0.94
CA VAL A 345 -12.67 7.44 -2.38
C VAL A 345 -11.24 7.13 -2.85
N ARG A 346 -10.25 7.49 -2.03
CA ARG A 346 -8.84 7.19 -2.29
C ARG A 346 -8.57 5.69 -2.34
N ILE A 347 -9.11 4.91 -1.40
CA ILE A 347 -9.01 3.43 -1.40
C ILE A 347 -9.60 2.84 -2.68
N ARG A 348 -10.80 3.26 -3.08
CA ARG A 348 -11.43 2.77 -4.34
C ARG A 348 -10.57 3.09 -5.56
N THR A 349 -10.03 4.30 -5.62
CA THR A 349 -9.14 4.73 -6.72
C THR A 349 -7.85 3.92 -6.73
N LEU A 350 -7.27 3.65 -5.57
CA LEU A 350 -6.06 2.85 -5.42
C LEU A 350 -6.28 1.40 -5.88
N ASN A 351 -7.40 0.78 -5.49
CA ASN A 351 -7.78 -0.56 -5.92
C ASN A 351 -7.97 -0.64 -7.44
N GLN A 352 -8.70 0.32 -8.03
CA GLN A 352 -8.90 0.37 -9.49
C GLN A 352 -7.57 0.49 -10.24
N LYS A 353 -6.65 1.34 -9.75
CA LYS A 353 -5.31 1.46 -10.32
C LYS A 353 -4.53 0.15 -10.19
N MET A 354 -4.63 -0.55 -9.06
CA MET A 354 -3.95 -1.83 -8.86
C MET A 354 -4.48 -2.92 -9.80
N ASP A 355 -5.79 -2.97 -10.04
CA ASP A 355 -6.39 -3.90 -10.99
C ASP A 355 -5.89 -3.63 -12.42
N TYR A 356 -5.80 -2.36 -12.83
CA TYR A 356 -5.20 -1.99 -14.11
C TYR A 356 -3.72 -2.42 -14.22
N ALA A 357 -2.94 -2.26 -13.15
CA ALA A 357 -1.56 -2.75 -13.11
C ALA A 357 -1.48 -4.27 -13.25
N GLN A 358 -2.45 -5.00 -12.70
CA GLN A 358 -2.54 -6.46 -12.80
C GLN A 358 -2.87 -6.92 -14.22
N GLU A 359 -3.74 -6.19 -14.93
CA GLU A 359 -4.01 -6.43 -16.36
C GLU A 359 -2.74 -6.23 -17.21
N ILE A 360 -1.96 -5.18 -16.97
CA ILE A 360 -0.68 -4.99 -17.67
C ILE A 360 0.28 -6.15 -17.37
N ALA A 361 0.37 -6.56 -16.10
CA ALA A 361 1.23 -7.66 -15.70
C ALA A 361 0.81 -9.01 -16.32
N SER A 362 -0.50 -9.27 -16.50
CA SER A 362 -0.99 -10.50 -17.12
C SER A 362 -0.64 -10.54 -18.61
N VAL A 363 -0.83 -9.45 -19.35
CA VAL A 363 -0.44 -9.32 -20.77
C VAL A 363 1.06 -9.54 -20.95
N LEU A 364 1.89 -8.97 -20.08
CA LEU A 364 3.33 -9.19 -20.10
C LEU A 364 3.71 -10.66 -19.86
N ARG A 365 3.02 -11.32 -18.93
CA ARG A 365 3.25 -12.74 -18.62
C ARG A 365 2.89 -13.64 -19.80
N GLU A 366 1.78 -13.35 -20.48
CA GLU A 366 1.33 -14.08 -21.66
C GLU A 366 2.34 -13.95 -22.81
N MET A 367 2.76 -12.73 -23.15
CA MET A 367 3.79 -12.49 -24.17
C MET A 367 5.12 -13.19 -23.85
N SER A 368 5.52 -13.23 -22.58
CA SER A 368 6.72 -13.98 -22.17
C SER A 368 6.58 -15.49 -22.35
N SER A 369 5.38 -16.04 -22.21
CA SER A 369 5.11 -17.46 -22.42
C SER A 369 5.17 -17.83 -23.89
N GLU A 370 4.65 -16.98 -24.78
CA GLU A 370 4.72 -17.18 -26.23
C GLU A 370 6.17 -17.25 -26.72
N GLN A 371 7.03 -16.34 -26.28
CA GLN A 371 8.46 -16.37 -26.61
C GLN A 371 9.15 -17.69 -26.20
N HIS A 372 8.71 -18.32 -25.11
CA HIS A 372 9.26 -19.61 -24.69
C HIS A 372 8.84 -20.74 -25.62
N SER A 373 7.58 -20.75 -26.07
CA SER A 373 7.10 -21.72 -27.08
C SER A 373 7.91 -21.60 -28.35
N THR A 374 8.11 -20.38 -28.86
CA THR A 374 8.87 -20.14 -30.09
C THR A 374 10.33 -20.56 -29.95
N ARG A 375 10.97 -20.38 -28.78
CA ARG A 375 12.34 -20.86 -28.54
C ARG A 375 12.43 -22.39 -28.55
N LEU A 376 11.47 -23.08 -27.93
CA LEU A 376 11.42 -24.54 -27.99
C LEU A 376 11.18 -25.03 -29.40
N GLU A 377 10.27 -24.39 -30.14
CA GLU A 377 9.99 -24.70 -31.55
C GLU A 377 11.26 -24.54 -32.39
N TRP A 378 12.01 -23.45 -32.21
CA TRP A 378 13.28 -23.23 -32.92
C TRP A 378 14.34 -24.29 -32.58
N ILE A 379 14.43 -24.71 -31.31
CA ILE A 379 15.34 -25.78 -30.90
C ILE A 379 14.98 -27.07 -31.64
N ILE A 380 13.69 -27.43 -31.70
CA ILE A 380 13.23 -28.63 -32.42
C ILE A 380 13.54 -28.53 -33.93
N ILE A 381 13.27 -27.37 -34.55
CA ILE A 381 13.56 -27.15 -35.99
C ILE A 381 15.05 -27.32 -36.27
N ILE A 382 15.93 -26.75 -35.44
CA ILE A 382 17.39 -26.89 -35.59
C ILE A 382 17.81 -28.35 -35.44
N LEU A 383 17.27 -29.09 -34.46
CA LEU A 383 17.60 -30.49 -34.24
C LEU A 383 17.24 -31.35 -35.47
N ILE A 384 16.05 -31.14 -36.04
CA ILE A 384 15.63 -31.85 -37.27
C ILE A 384 16.50 -31.44 -38.46
N ALA A 385 16.83 -30.16 -38.61
CA ALA A 385 17.65 -29.67 -39.71
C ALA A 385 19.07 -30.29 -39.69
N VAL A 386 19.67 -30.43 -38.50
CA VAL A 386 20.98 -31.08 -38.34
C VAL A 386 20.92 -32.55 -38.75
N GLU A 387 19.88 -33.28 -38.36
CA GLU A 387 19.67 -34.69 -38.75
C GLU A 387 19.58 -34.85 -40.27
N VAL A 388 18.75 -34.02 -40.91
CA VAL A 388 18.59 -34.04 -42.37
C VAL A 388 19.90 -33.73 -43.09
N VAL A 389 20.71 -32.80 -42.57
CA VAL A 389 22.03 -32.50 -43.15
C VAL A 389 22.98 -33.69 -43.06
N PHE A 390 22.97 -34.45 -41.95
CA PHE A 390 23.77 -35.66 -41.83
C PHE A 390 23.34 -36.73 -42.82
N GLU A 391 22.03 -36.96 -42.98
CA GLU A 391 21.51 -37.97 -43.91
C GLU A 391 21.77 -37.60 -45.37
N VAL A 392 21.57 -36.31 -45.73
CA VAL A 392 21.89 -35.82 -47.08
C VAL A 392 23.39 -35.94 -47.35
N ARG A 393 24.25 -35.59 -46.39
CA ARG A 393 25.71 -35.74 -46.55
C ARG A 393 26.10 -37.20 -46.78
N ARG A 394 25.46 -38.14 -46.06
CA ARG A 394 25.68 -39.58 -46.23
C ARG A 394 25.33 -40.05 -47.64
N ILE A 395 24.13 -39.69 -48.11
CA ILE A 395 23.66 -40.06 -49.46
C ILE A 395 24.58 -39.46 -50.55
N VAL A 396 25.03 -38.22 -50.39
CA VAL A 396 25.93 -37.59 -51.36
C VAL A 396 27.31 -38.25 -51.39
N LEU A 397 27.82 -38.73 -50.24
CA LEU A 397 29.07 -39.50 -50.21
C LEU A 397 28.91 -40.83 -50.95
N GLU A 398 27.83 -41.56 -50.66
CA GLU A 398 27.52 -42.84 -51.34
C GLU A 398 27.37 -42.65 -52.86
N TYR A 399 26.65 -41.62 -53.30
CA TYR A 399 26.48 -41.31 -54.73
C TYR A 399 27.77 -40.84 -55.42
N ARG A 400 28.73 -40.26 -54.67
CA ARG A 400 30.04 -39.87 -55.22
C ARG A 400 30.94 -41.09 -55.41
N GLU A 401 30.92 -42.04 -54.47
CA GLU A 401 31.64 -43.30 -54.58
C GLU A 401 31.16 -44.09 -55.81
N GLU A 402 29.83 -44.21 -56.01
CA GLU A 402 29.27 -44.86 -57.20
C GLU A 402 29.68 -44.19 -58.53
N LYS A 403 29.82 -42.86 -58.55
CA LYS A 403 30.27 -42.12 -59.75
C LYS A 403 31.76 -42.23 -60.02
N GLU A 404 32.58 -42.38 -58.97
CA GLU A 404 34.01 -42.59 -59.10
C GLU A 404 34.29 -44.02 -59.61
N ASP A 405 33.53 -45.02 -59.16
CA ASP A 405 33.63 -46.40 -59.65
C ASP A 405 33.10 -46.56 -61.10
N GLY A 406 31.99 -45.90 -61.45
CA GLY A 406 31.42 -45.95 -62.81
C GLY A 406 32.26 -45.27 -63.91
N LYS A 407 33.33 -44.55 -63.55
CA LYS A 407 34.26 -43.92 -64.52
C LYS A 407 35.47 -44.79 -64.87
N VAL A 408 35.62 -45.95 -64.23
CA VAL A 408 36.80 -46.82 -64.34
C VAL A 408 36.57 -48.02 -65.29
N GLU A 409 35.37 -48.22 -65.83
CA GLU A 409 35.13 -49.20 -66.90
C GLU A 409 35.14 -48.54 -68.30
N PRO A 410 36.18 -48.80 -69.13
CA PRO A 410 36.20 -48.44 -70.56
C PRO A 410 35.41 -49.40 -71.46
#